data_AF-A0A8C8F1B4-F1
#
_entry.id   AF-A0A8C8F1B4-F1
#
_cell.length_a   1.000
_cell.length_b   1.000
_cell.length_c   1.000
_cell.angle_alpha   90.00
_cell.angle_beta   90.00
_cell.angle_gamma   90.00
#
_symmetry.space_group_name_H-M   'P 1'
#
loop_
_entity.id
_entity.type
_entity.pdbx_description
1 polymer ?
#
loop_
_entity_poly.entity_id
_entity_poly.type
_entity_poly.pdbx_seq_one_letter_code
_entity_poly.pdbx_strand_id
1 'polypeptide(L)'
;MTELQLNDTGRYRCEVIDGLEDKSATVNLELRGVVFPYQPPHGRYNLTYHDAQQVCQEQDSTLATFEQLFQAWEEGLDWCNAGWLADGTVQYPITKSRSPCGGLGLAPGVRSYGRRHRHLHRYDAFCFSSSLRGKVYYLQLPQKVNLTEAQQVCFNNGAQIAKVGQLYAAWKFMGLDRCDAGWLADGSLRYPINNPRRNCGPMEPGVRSFGFAPPHHKHGVYCYSAVVVFPYQPPHGRYNLTYHDAQQVCQEQDSTLATFEQLFQAWEEGLNWCNAGWLADGTVQYPITKPRRPCGGLGLSPGVRSYGSRHRHLHRYDVFCSSSPLQGKVYYLQLPEKVNLTEAQQACFKDGAQIAKVGQLYVAWRFMGLNHCDAGWLADGSLRYPITKPSRNCGPLEPGVRSFGFPPPYQKHGVYCYSAGMQ
;
A
#
# COMPACT_ATOMS: atom_id res chain seq x y z
N MET A 1 3.09 13.38 20.36
CA MET A 1 2.43 12.07 20.19
C MET A 1 3.01 11.42 18.95
N THR A 2 3.50 10.20 19.09
CA THR A 2 4.03 9.41 17.98
C THR A 2 3.29 8.10 17.99
N GLU A 3 2.97 7.63 16.79
CA GLU A 3 2.36 6.34 16.48
C GLU A 3 0.82 6.32 16.49
N LEU A 4 0.28 5.95 15.33
CA LEU A 4 -1.08 5.46 15.11
C LEU A 4 -0.94 4.23 14.22
N GLN A 5 -0.88 3.06 14.81
CA GLN A 5 -0.94 1.75 14.19
C GLN A 5 -2.43 1.33 14.01
N LEU A 6 -2.69 0.29 13.20
CA LEU A 6 -4.05 -0.27 13.02
C LEU A 6 -4.72 -0.77 14.33
N ASN A 7 -3.93 -0.95 15.39
CA ASN A 7 -4.35 -1.34 16.74
C ASN A 7 -4.45 -0.14 17.73
N ASP A 8 -4.14 1.08 17.30
CA ASP A 8 -4.14 2.31 18.14
C ASP A 8 -5.53 2.98 18.23
N THR A 9 -6.60 2.20 18.10
CA THR A 9 -7.95 2.67 18.43
C THR A 9 -8.04 2.98 19.93
N GLY A 10 -8.35 4.24 20.29
CA GLY A 10 -8.35 4.65 21.70
C GLY A 10 -8.61 6.13 21.95
N ARG A 11 -8.69 6.50 23.23
CA ARG A 11 -8.91 7.88 23.68
C ARG A 11 -7.56 8.52 24.03
N TYR A 12 -7.12 9.48 23.22
CA TYR A 12 -5.85 10.17 23.37
C TYR A 12 -6.05 11.54 24.01
N ARG A 13 -5.25 11.88 25.02
CA ARG A 13 -5.25 13.21 25.63
C ARG A 13 -4.02 13.98 25.13
N CYS A 14 -4.26 15.06 24.41
CA CYS A 14 -3.24 16.00 23.95
C CYS A 14 -3.16 17.14 24.96
N GLU A 15 -2.04 17.26 25.66
CA GLU A 15 -1.78 18.37 26.60
C GLU A 15 -0.75 19.31 25.98
N VAL A 16 -1.10 20.59 25.88
CA VAL A 16 -0.16 21.67 25.53
C VAL A 16 0.07 22.47 26.78
N ILE A 17 1.31 22.47 27.26
CA ILE A 17 1.73 23.25 28.42
C ILE A 17 2.42 24.50 27.87
N ASP A 18 1.80 25.66 28.05
CA ASP A 18 2.37 26.97 27.73
C ASP A 18 2.39 27.84 29.01
N GLY A 19 3.53 27.84 29.71
CA GLY A 19 3.68 28.56 30.98
C GLY A 19 2.81 27.99 32.10
N LEU A 20 1.84 28.79 32.59
CA LEU A 20 0.91 28.47 33.68
C LEU A 20 -0.50 28.05 33.19
N GLU A 21 -0.73 28.03 31.87
CA GLU A 21 -2.01 27.60 31.29
C GLU A 21 -1.92 26.18 30.73
N ASP A 22 -2.70 25.26 31.31
CA ASP A 22 -2.85 23.90 30.81
C ASP A 22 -4.06 23.79 29.88
N LYS A 23 -3.82 23.63 28.57
CA LYS A 23 -4.88 23.26 27.62
C LYS A 23 -4.77 21.79 27.27
N SER A 24 -5.75 21.00 27.68
CA SER A 24 -5.85 19.59 27.31
C SER A 24 -7.05 19.33 26.41
N ALA A 25 -6.82 18.74 25.25
CA ALA A 25 -7.86 18.23 24.35
C ALA A 25 -7.86 16.70 24.38
N THR A 26 -9.03 16.07 24.31
CA THR A 26 -9.14 14.62 24.21
C THR A 26 -9.67 14.26 22.83
N VAL A 27 -8.94 13.42 22.09
CA VAL A 27 -9.27 12.94 20.75
C VAL A 27 -9.54 11.45 20.81
N ASN A 28 -10.73 11.02 20.40
CA ASN A 28 -10.99 9.59 20.17
C ASN A 28 -10.48 9.26 18.77
N LEU A 29 -9.49 8.39 18.68
CA LEU A 29 -9.04 7.87 17.41
C LEU A 29 -9.76 6.55 17.14
N GLU A 30 -10.64 6.56 16.15
CA GLU A 30 -11.31 5.36 15.66
C GLU A 30 -10.84 5.12 14.23
N LEU A 31 -10.10 4.04 14.01
CA LEU A 31 -9.66 3.66 12.69
C LEU A 31 -10.88 3.10 11.94
N ARG A 32 -11.46 3.89 11.04
CA ARG A 32 -12.52 3.40 10.16
C ARG A 32 -11.96 2.28 9.29
N GLY A 33 -12.53 1.10 9.44
CA GLY A 33 -12.14 -0.08 8.68
C GLY A 33 -13.29 -1.06 8.47
N VAL A 34 -12.98 -2.17 7.84
CA VAL A 34 -13.94 -3.22 7.47
C VAL A 34 -13.37 -4.57 7.88
N VAL A 35 -14.17 -5.34 8.61
CA VAL A 35 -13.87 -6.74 8.91
C VAL A 35 -14.42 -7.61 7.80
N PHE A 36 -13.62 -8.56 7.34
CA PHE A 36 -14.05 -9.56 6.38
C PHE A 36 -13.57 -10.97 6.74
N PRO A 37 -14.37 -12.01 6.45
CA PRO A 37 -13.94 -13.38 6.59
C PRO A 37 -12.96 -13.76 5.48
N TYR A 38 -11.92 -14.51 5.85
CA TYR A 38 -10.94 -15.05 4.92
C TYR A 38 -10.82 -16.57 5.09
N GLN A 39 -11.01 -17.29 3.98
CA GLN A 39 -10.84 -18.72 3.86
C GLN A 39 -9.73 -19.00 2.83
N PRO A 40 -8.75 -19.89 3.11
CA PRO A 40 -7.67 -20.16 2.18
C PRO A 40 -8.10 -21.06 0.99
N PRO A 41 -7.27 -21.17 -0.07
CA PRO A 41 -7.53 -22.02 -1.24
C PRO A 41 -7.80 -23.49 -0.91
N HIS A 42 -7.17 -24.00 0.15
CA HIS A 42 -7.27 -25.39 0.58
C HIS A 42 -8.54 -25.72 1.39
N GLY A 43 -9.53 -24.84 1.38
CA GLY A 43 -10.81 -25.06 2.05
C GLY A 43 -10.87 -24.48 3.46
N ARG A 44 -11.99 -24.76 4.14
CA ARG A 44 -12.29 -24.25 5.49
C ARG A 44 -11.36 -24.85 6.54
N TYR A 45 -11.07 -24.06 7.57
CA TYR A 45 -10.38 -24.48 8.79
C TYR A 45 -9.00 -25.07 8.55
N ASN A 46 -8.21 -24.37 7.73
CA ASN A 46 -6.87 -24.83 7.39
C ASN A 46 -5.73 -23.86 7.79
N LEU A 47 -6.04 -22.79 8.53
CA LEU A 47 -5.05 -21.82 9.00
C LEU A 47 -4.74 -22.02 10.49
N THR A 48 -3.47 -22.19 10.83
CA THR A 48 -3.01 -21.94 12.21
C THR A 48 -3.12 -20.46 12.54
N TYR A 49 -2.93 -20.07 13.81
CA TYR A 49 -2.96 -18.64 14.18
C TYR A 49 -1.91 -17.83 13.41
N HIS A 50 -0.70 -18.39 13.24
CA HIS A 50 0.37 -17.73 12.52
C HIS A 50 0.08 -17.64 11.02
N ASP A 51 -0.50 -18.69 10.43
CA ASP A 51 -0.94 -18.65 9.03
C ASP A 51 -2.04 -17.58 8.86
N ALA A 52 -2.99 -17.50 9.79
CA ALA A 52 -4.07 -16.51 9.78
C ALA A 52 -3.55 -15.07 9.85
N GLN A 53 -2.55 -14.82 10.71
CA GLN A 53 -1.88 -13.52 10.78
C GLN A 53 -1.18 -13.17 9.46
N GLN A 54 -0.44 -14.13 8.89
CA GLN A 54 0.30 -13.94 7.64
C GLN A 54 -0.65 -13.68 6.45
N VAL A 55 -1.70 -14.48 6.28
CA VAL A 55 -2.62 -14.30 5.14
C VAL A 55 -3.37 -12.97 5.22
N CYS A 56 -3.76 -12.49 6.41
CA CYS A 56 -4.35 -11.16 6.53
C CYS A 56 -3.35 -10.07 6.09
N GLN A 57 -2.08 -10.17 6.50
CA GLN A 57 -1.03 -9.23 6.07
C GLN A 57 -0.81 -9.27 4.55
N GLU A 58 -0.79 -10.46 3.96
CA GLU A 58 -0.71 -10.65 2.52
C GLU A 58 -1.89 -9.98 1.78
N GLN A 59 -3.06 -9.91 2.41
CA GLN A 59 -4.27 -9.25 1.90
C GLN A 59 -4.40 -7.77 2.26
N ASP A 60 -3.32 -7.10 2.69
CA ASP A 60 -3.32 -5.67 3.06
C ASP A 60 -4.21 -5.40 4.28
N SER A 61 -4.09 -6.25 5.29
CA SER A 61 -4.96 -6.28 6.46
C SER A 61 -4.24 -6.83 7.69
N THR A 62 -4.86 -6.72 8.86
CA THR A 62 -4.43 -7.40 10.09
C THR A 62 -5.50 -8.37 10.55
N LEU A 63 -5.21 -9.23 11.53
CA LEU A 63 -6.29 -9.94 12.23
C LEU A 63 -7.19 -8.91 12.92
N ALA A 64 -8.50 -9.12 12.87
CA ALA A 64 -9.46 -8.27 13.55
C ALA A 64 -9.39 -8.46 15.07
N THR A 65 -9.62 -7.38 15.82
CA THR A 65 -9.88 -7.47 17.26
C THR A 65 -11.32 -7.95 17.51
N PHE A 66 -11.63 -8.28 18.77
CA PHE A 66 -12.99 -8.63 19.14
C PHE A 66 -13.95 -7.44 18.92
N GLU A 67 -13.54 -6.23 19.32
CA GLU A 67 -14.34 -5.01 19.18
C GLU A 67 -14.67 -4.73 17.71
N GLN A 68 -13.68 -4.89 16.82
CA GLN A 68 -13.88 -4.74 15.38
C GLN A 68 -14.83 -5.80 14.82
N LEU A 69 -14.70 -7.07 15.23
CA LEU A 69 -15.62 -8.13 14.80
C LEU A 69 -17.05 -7.89 15.33
N PHE A 70 -17.16 -7.46 16.58
CA PHE A 70 -18.44 -7.17 17.22
C PHE A 70 -19.16 -6.03 16.51
N GLN A 71 -18.46 -4.93 16.22
CA GLN A 71 -19.01 -3.83 15.42
C GLN A 71 -19.43 -4.29 14.02
N ALA A 72 -18.62 -5.11 13.35
CA ALA A 72 -18.99 -5.64 12.04
C ALA A 72 -20.25 -6.51 12.09
N TRP A 73 -20.45 -7.27 13.17
CA TRP A 73 -21.68 -8.04 13.42
C TRP A 73 -22.88 -7.12 13.67
N GLU A 74 -22.73 -6.05 14.47
CA GLU A 74 -23.79 -5.04 14.66
C GLU A 74 -24.18 -4.38 13.33
N GLU A 75 -23.22 -4.23 12.42
CA GLU A 75 -23.43 -3.76 11.04
C GLU A 75 -23.96 -4.83 10.08
N GLY A 76 -24.24 -6.04 10.57
CA GLY A 76 -24.92 -7.10 9.81
C GLY A 76 -24.03 -8.23 9.29
N LEU A 77 -22.75 -8.30 9.67
CA LEU A 77 -21.88 -9.42 9.30
C LEU A 77 -22.42 -10.74 9.87
N ASP A 78 -22.76 -11.66 8.98
CA ASP A 78 -23.24 -13.01 9.30
C ASP A 78 -22.34 -14.06 8.63
N TRP A 79 -21.63 -14.86 9.43
CA TRP A 79 -20.66 -15.83 8.93
C TRP A 79 -20.60 -17.10 9.78
N CYS A 80 -20.89 -18.26 9.16
CA CYS A 80 -20.96 -19.56 9.86
C CYS A 80 -19.63 -20.33 9.95
N ASN A 81 -18.49 -19.65 9.90
CA ASN A 81 -17.21 -20.31 10.10
C ASN A 81 -16.46 -19.64 11.25
N ALA A 82 -15.91 -20.45 12.15
CA ALA A 82 -15.02 -19.98 13.21
C ALA A 82 -13.69 -19.49 12.61
N GLY A 83 -13.27 -18.28 13.00
CA GLY A 83 -12.05 -17.66 12.53
C GLY A 83 -11.20 -17.12 13.67
N TRP A 84 -9.88 -17.11 13.47
CA TRP A 84 -8.92 -16.49 14.39
C TRP A 84 -9.10 -14.97 14.49
N LEU A 85 -8.89 -14.43 15.69
CA LEU A 85 -8.79 -13.00 16.01
C LEU A 85 -7.41 -12.64 16.54
N ALA A 86 -7.12 -11.34 16.63
CA ALA A 86 -5.80 -10.80 16.98
C ALA A 86 -5.29 -11.22 18.37
N ASP A 87 -6.17 -11.55 19.31
CA ASP A 87 -5.81 -12.01 20.66
C ASP A 87 -5.56 -13.53 20.74
N GLY A 88 -5.75 -14.25 19.63
CA GLY A 88 -5.65 -15.71 19.54
C GLY A 88 -6.90 -16.44 20.05
N THR A 89 -8.02 -15.74 20.18
CA THR A 89 -9.34 -16.38 20.30
C THR A 89 -9.88 -16.78 18.93
N VAL A 90 -10.85 -17.67 18.94
CA VAL A 90 -11.56 -18.12 17.73
C VAL A 90 -13.04 -17.85 17.92
N GLN A 91 -13.64 -17.11 17.01
CA GLN A 91 -15.04 -16.66 17.14
C GLN A 91 -15.76 -16.68 15.79
N TYR A 92 -17.08 -16.55 15.78
CA TYR A 92 -17.86 -16.34 14.57
C TYR A 92 -19.15 -15.54 14.83
N PRO A 93 -19.49 -14.54 13.99
CA PRO A 93 -20.68 -13.73 14.13
C PRO A 93 -21.88 -14.35 13.41
N ILE A 94 -23.05 -14.40 14.06
CA ILE A 94 -24.31 -14.86 13.47
C ILE A 94 -25.40 -13.84 13.76
N THR A 95 -26.08 -13.35 12.72
CA THR A 95 -27.27 -12.49 12.85
C THR A 95 -28.56 -13.31 12.78
N LYS A 96 -28.55 -14.45 12.08
CA LYS A 96 -29.71 -15.36 11.95
C LYS A 96 -29.39 -16.76 12.45
N SER A 97 -30.12 -17.18 13.49
CA SER A 97 -29.97 -18.52 14.08
C SER A 97 -30.28 -19.62 13.07
N ARG A 98 -29.40 -20.63 12.96
CA ARG A 98 -29.56 -21.75 12.01
C ARG A 98 -28.82 -23.00 12.48
N SER A 99 -29.38 -24.18 12.20
CA SER A 99 -28.87 -25.48 12.67
C SER A 99 -27.35 -25.69 12.47
N PRO A 100 -26.76 -25.47 11.28
CA PRO A 100 -25.31 -25.72 11.09
C PRO A 100 -24.40 -24.74 11.85
N CYS A 101 -24.96 -23.66 12.39
CA CYS A 101 -24.24 -22.61 13.09
C CYS A 101 -24.73 -22.58 14.53
N GLY A 102 -24.52 -23.69 15.25
CA GLY A 102 -24.82 -23.91 16.68
C GLY A 102 -26.31 -23.97 17.08
N GLY A 103 -27.22 -24.28 16.16
CA GLY A 103 -28.61 -24.62 16.50
C GLY A 103 -29.61 -23.45 16.45
N LEU A 104 -30.90 -23.80 16.31
CA LEU A 104 -32.02 -22.85 16.08
C LEU A 104 -32.48 -22.09 17.34
N GLY A 105 -32.12 -22.56 18.54
CA GLY A 105 -32.56 -21.99 19.82
C GLY A 105 -31.63 -20.96 20.43
N LEU A 106 -30.48 -20.68 19.81
CA LEU A 106 -29.53 -19.70 20.31
C LEU A 106 -29.80 -18.32 19.71
N ALA A 107 -29.72 -17.28 20.55
CA ALA A 107 -29.82 -15.89 20.12
C ALA A 107 -28.70 -15.50 19.14
N PRO A 108 -28.94 -14.50 18.27
CA PRO A 108 -27.89 -13.84 17.48
C PRO A 108 -26.75 -13.33 18.37
N GLY A 109 -25.53 -13.31 17.83
CA GLY A 109 -24.36 -12.83 18.55
C GLY A 109 -23.04 -13.32 17.96
N VAL A 110 -21.96 -12.82 18.55
CA VAL A 110 -20.60 -13.32 18.30
C VAL A 110 -20.32 -14.48 19.24
N ARG A 111 -20.12 -15.66 18.66
CA ARG A 111 -19.94 -16.91 19.42
C ARG A 111 -18.47 -17.22 19.56
N SER A 112 -18.04 -17.53 20.78
CA SER A 112 -16.63 -17.71 21.10
C SER A 112 -16.30 -19.17 21.40
N TYR A 113 -15.22 -19.63 20.80
CA TYR A 113 -14.54 -20.87 21.14
C TYR A 113 -13.41 -20.63 22.17
N GLY A 114 -13.24 -19.38 22.62
CA GLY A 114 -12.17 -18.98 23.54
C GLY A 114 -10.78 -19.04 22.89
N ARG A 115 -9.74 -19.00 23.73
CA ARG A 115 -8.35 -19.13 23.29
C ARG A 115 -8.08 -20.56 22.83
N ARG A 116 -7.40 -20.69 21.68
CA ARG A 116 -7.07 -21.98 21.06
C ARG A 116 -5.56 -22.13 20.89
N HIS A 117 -5.09 -23.37 20.73
CA HIS A 117 -3.67 -23.64 20.57
C HIS A 117 -3.17 -23.11 19.22
N ARG A 118 -2.29 -22.10 19.25
CA ARG A 118 -1.88 -21.30 18.08
C ARG A 118 -1.20 -22.10 16.96
N HIS A 119 -0.56 -23.22 17.29
CA HIS A 119 0.18 -24.05 16.32
C HIS A 119 -0.56 -25.32 15.88
N LEU A 120 -1.55 -25.78 16.65
CA LEU A 120 -2.15 -27.10 16.45
C LEU A 120 -3.56 -27.00 15.88
N HIS A 121 -4.34 -26.03 16.36
CA HIS A 121 -5.69 -25.86 15.89
C HIS A 121 -5.70 -25.08 14.57
N ARG A 122 -6.67 -25.41 13.72
CA ARG A 122 -6.85 -24.79 12.42
C ARG A 122 -8.26 -24.24 12.28
N TYR A 123 -8.36 -23.02 11.78
CA TYR A 123 -9.61 -22.29 11.60
C TYR A 123 -9.52 -21.39 10.34
N ASP A 124 -10.54 -20.60 10.07
CA ASP A 124 -10.47 -19.50 9.10
C ASP A 124 -9.87 -18.26 9.79
N ALA A 125 -9.95 -17.08 9.17
CA ALA A 125 -9.51 -15.82 9.78
C ALA A 125 -10.57 -14.73 9.60
N PHE A 126 -10.68 -13.82 10.56
CA PHE A 126 -11.32 -12.52 10.35
C PHE A 126 -10.23 -11.47 10.21
N CYS A 127 -10.14 -10.87 9.03
CA CYS A 127 -9.17 -9.83 8.73
C CYS A 127 -9.85 -8.45 8.82
N PHE A 128 -9.08 -7.44 9.18
CA PHE A 128 -9.48 -6.05 9.25
C PHE A 128 -8.63 -5.21 8.29
N SER A 129 -9.28 -4.51 7.37
CA SER A 129 -8.65 -3.49 6.53
C SER A 129 -9.07 -2.10 6.98
N SER A 130 -8.12 -1.17 7.06
CA SER A 130 -8.43 0.26 7.19
C SER A 130 -9.00 0.83 5.90
N SER A 131 -9.40 2.11 5.95
CA SER A 131 -9.78 2.88 4.76
C SER A 131 -8.74 2.78 3.65
N LEU A 132 -9.18 2.50 2.43
CA LEU A 132 -8.31 2.36 1.26
C LEU A 132 -7.68 3.72 0.88
N ARG A 133 -6.35 3.79 0.82
CA ARG A 133 -5.61 4.98 0.36
C ARG A 133 -5.08 4.77 -1.07
N GLY A 134 -6.01 4.59 -1.99
CA GLY A 134 -5.79 4.31 -3.41
C GLY A 134 -7.13 4.08 -4.10
N LYS A 135 -7.12 3.45 -5.28
CA LYS A 135 -8.34 3.14 -6.03
C LYS A 135 -8.33 1.68 -6.48
N VAL A 136 -9.35 0.94 -6.09
CA VAL A 136 -9.69 -0.34 -6.72
C VAL A 136 -10.70 -0.09 -7.83
N TYR A 137 -10.47 -0.70 -8.99
CA TYR A 137 -11.38 -0.61 -10.13
C TYR A 137 -11.40 -1.93 -10.90
N TYR A 138 -12.53 -2.22 -11.54
CA TYR A 138 -12.64 -3.34 -12.47
C TYR A 138 -12.09 -2.91 -13.83
N LEU A 139 -11.05 -3.58 -14.33
CA LEU A 139 -10.47 -3.27 -15.63
C LEU A 139 -11.36 -3.84 -16.75
N GLN A 140 -11.88 -2.96 -17.61
CA GLN A 140 -12.65 -3.38 -18.78
C GLN A 140 -11.70 -3.95 -19.83
N LEU A 141 -11.91 -5.21 -20.21
CA LEU A 141 -11.09 -5.92 -21.20
C LEU A 141 -11.98 -6.45 -22.32
N PRO A 142 -11.51 -6.46 -23.59
CA PRO A 142 -12.26 -7.05 -24.70
C PRO A 142 -12.57 -8.53 -24.49
N GLN A 143 -11.66 -9.25 -23.83
CA GLN A 143 -11.83 -10.64 -23.45
C GLN A 143 -11.42 -10.84 -21.99
N LYS A 144 -12.09 -11.78 -21.31
CA LYS A 144 -11.71 -12.23 -19.97
C LYS A 144 -10.33 -12.89 -20.00
N VAL A 145 -9.64 -12.84 -18.86
CA VAL A 145 -8.23 -13.23 -18.73
C VAL A 145 -8.05 -14.30 -17.65
N ASN A 146 -7.01 -15.11 -17.78
CA ASN A 146 -6.57 -16.04 -16.73
C ASN A 146 -5.84 -15.28 -15.59
N LEU A 147 -5.48 -15.94 -14.48
CA LEU A 147 -4.89 -15.25 -13.33
C LEU A 147 -3.54 -14.58 -13.64
N THR A 148 -2.69 -15.23 -14.44
CA THR A 148 -1.38 -14.69 -14.83
C THR A 148 -1.54 -13.50 -15.77
N GLU A 149 -2.44 -13.63 -16.76
CA GLU A 149 -2.82 -12.53 -17.65
C GLU A 149 -3.44 -11.37 -16.87
N ALA A 150 -4.28 -11.63 -15.87
CA ALA A 150 -4.90 -10.64 -14.99
C ALA A 150 -3.86 -9.78 -14.26
N GLN A 151 -2.81 -10.41 -13.74
CA GLN A 151 -1.67 -9.69 -13.15
C GLN A 151 -0.96 -8.82 -14.19
N GLN A 152 -0.72 -9.36 -15.40
CA GLN A 152 -0.02 -8.66 -16.46
C GLN A 152 -0.81 -7.47 -17.02
N VAL A 153 -2.14 -7.57 -17.16
CA VAL A 153 -2.97 -6.47 -17.67
C VAL A 153 -3.10 -5.34 -16.64
N CYS A 154 -3.21 -5.65 -15.34
CA CYS A 154 -3.14 -4.61 -14.31
C CYS A 154 -1.78 -3.92 -14.32
N PHE A 155 -0.70 -4.71 -14.40
CA PHE A 155 0.67 -4.20 -14.51
C PHE A 155 0.82 -3.25 -15.71
N ASN A 156 0.35 -3.65 -16.89
CA ASN A 156 0.43 -2.85 -18.10
C ASN A 156 -0.42 -1.57 -17.99
N ASN A 157 -1.39 -1.53 -17.09
CA ASN A 157 -2.22 -0.37 -16.78
C ASN A 157 -1.68 0.47 -15.59
N GLY A 158 -0.42 0.26 -15.20
CA GLY A 158 0.22 1.01 -14.10
C GLY A 158 -0.31 0.64 -12.71
N ALA A 159 -0.91 -0.53 -12.56
CA ALA A 159 -1.57 -0.99 -11.34
C ALA A 159 -1.10 -2.39 -10.93
N GLN A 160 -1.47 -2.82 -9.73
CA GLN A 160 -1.33 -4.21 -9.29
C GLN A 160 -2.68 -4.90 -9.32
N ILE A 161 -2.70 -6.23 -9.36
CA ILE A 161 -3.96 -6.94 -9.07
C ILE A 161 -4.39 -6.63 -7.64
N ALA A 162 -5.67 -6.30 -7.44
CA ALA A 162 -6.18 -5.87 -6.15
C ALA A 162 -6.15 -7.03 -5.14
N LYS A 163 -5.82 -6.73 -3.90
CA LYS A 163 -5.92 -7.66 -2.77
C LYS A 163 -7.34 -7.71 -2.22
N VAL A 164 -7.64 -8.75 -1.44
CA VAL A 164 -8.97 -8.92 -0.84
C VAL A 164 -9.33 -7.76 0.08
N GLY A 165 -8.43 -7.38 0.98
CA GLY A 165 -8.68 -6.28 1.91
C GLY A 165 -8.95 -4.95 1.19
N GLN A 166 -8.21 -4.69 0.12
CA GLN A 166 -8.40 -3.52 -0.73
C GLN A 166 -9.78 -3.50 -1.39
N LEU A 167 -10.27 -4.65 -1.87
CA LEU A 167 -11.62 -4.77 -2.45
C LEU A 167 -12.70 -4.48 -1.41
N TYR A 168 -12.58 -5.04 -0.19
CA TYR A 168 -13.53 -4.77 0.89
C TYR A 168 -13.51 -3.30 1.32
N ALA A 169 -12.34 -2.69 1.43
CA ALA A 169 -12.21 -1.27 1.77
C ALA A 169 -12.80 -0.38 0.67
N ALA A 170 -12.57 -0.70 -0.62
CA ALA A 170 -13.18 0.03 -1.74
C ALA A 170 -14.71 -0.09 -1.75
N TRP A 171 -15.25 -1.29 -1.48
CA TRP A 171 -16.68 -1.51 -1.34
C TRP A 171 -17.27 -0.66 -0.21
N LYS A 172 -16.69 -0.73 0.99
CA LYS A 172 -17.22 -0.07 2.20
C LYS A 172 -17.09 1.46 2.15
N PHE A 173 -15.97 1.98 1.68
CA PHE A 173 -15.63 3.40 1.83
C PHE A 173 -15.68 4.20 0.53
N MET A 174 -15.54 3.56 -0.63
CA MET A 174 -15.60 4.22 -1.94
C MET A 174 -16.88 3.86 -2.71
N GLY A 175 -17.75 3.03 -2.12
CA GLY A 175 -19.01 2.62 -2.73
C GLY A 175 -18.84 1.79 -3.99
N LEU A 176 -17.73 1.06 -4.13
CA LEU A 176 -17.47 0.23 -5.30
C LEU A 176 -18.57 -0.82 -5.47
N ASP A 177 -19.26 -0.76 -6.61
CA ASP A 177 -20.36 -1.65 -6.96
C ASP A 177 -20.13 -2.24 -8.36
N ARG A 178 -20.06 -3.57 -8.44
CA ARG A 178 -19.88 -4.30 -9.69
C ARG A 178 -20.40 -5.72 -9.56
N CYS A 179 -21.27 -6.12 -10.50
CA CYS A 179 -21.85 -7.46 -10.58
C CYS A 179 -21.09 -8.37 -11.55
N ASP A 180 -19.76 -8.30 -11.55
CA ASP A 180 -18.90 -9.15 -12.37
C ASP A 180 -17.76 -9.68 -11.50
N ALA A 181 -17.61 -11.00 -11.43
CA ALA A 181 -16.49 -11.60 -10.73
C ALA A 181 -15.17 -11.31 -11.45
N GLY A 182 -14.18 -10.89 -10.66
CA GLY A 182 -12.83 -10.67 -11.11
C GLY A 182 -11.80 -11.33 -10.22
N TRP A 183 -10.65 -11.64 -10.81
CA TRP A 183 -9.47 -12.12 -10.11
C TRP A 183 -8.98 -11.09 -9.10
N LEU A 184 -8.57 -11.60 -7.95
CA LEU A 184 -7.80 -10.90 -6.91
C LEU A 184 -6.43 -11.55 -6.73
N ALA A 185 -5.55 -10.86 -6.00
CA ALA A 185 -4.16 -11.27 -5.78
C ALA A 185 -4.00 -12.67 -5.15
N ASP A 186 -4.95 -13.08 -4.30
CA ASP A 186 -4.97 -14.41 -3.65
C ASP A 186 -5.44 -15.53 -4.60
N GLY A 187 -5.81 -15.20 -5.84
CA GLY A 187 -6.39 -16.16 -6.80
C GLY A 187 -7.86 -16.46 -6.52
N SER A 188 -8.53 -15.72 -5.63
CA SER A 188 -9.98 -15.82 -5.48
C SER A 188 -10.71 -14.99 -6.53
N LEU A 189 -11.95 -15.38 -6.81
CA LEU A 189 -12.89 -14.63 -7.64
C LEU A 189 -13.94 -13.98 -6.77
N ARG A 190 -13.97 -12.64 -6.75
CA ARG A 190 -14.90 -11.87 -5.93
C ARG A 190 -15.53 -10.73 -6.71
N TYR A 191 -16.64 -10.20 -6.19
CA TYR A 191 -17.28 -9.00 -6.72
C TYR A 191 -18.03 -8.24 -5.61
N PRO A 192 -17.94 -6.91 -5.54
CA PRO A 192 -18.59 -6.09 -4.52
C PRO A 192 -19.96 -5.58 -4.98
N ILE A 193 -20.98 -5.67 -4.12
CA ILE A 193 -22.32 -5.13 -4.36
C ILE A 193 -22.63 -4.11 -3.26
N ASN A 194 -22.80 -2.86 -3.65
CA ASN A 194 -23.27 -1.79 -2.75
C ASN A 194 -24.76 -1.51 -2.95
N ASN A 195 -25.26 -1.66 -4.19
CA ASN A 195 -26.67 -1.52 -4.57
C ASN A 195 -27.25 -2.89 -4.97
N PRO A 196 -27.89 -3.63 -4.03
CA PRO A 196 -28.40 -4.97 -4.30
C PRO A 196 -29.44 -4.99 -5.41
N ARG A 197 -29.33 -5.98 -6.31
CA ARG A 197 -30.18 -6.10 -7.49
C ARG A 197 -30.29 -7.56 -7.95
N ARG A 198 -31.35 -7.85 -8.70
CA ARG A 198 -31.61 -9.20 -9.25
C ARG A 198 -30.40 -9.68 -10.06
N ASN A 199 -30.15 -10.99 -10.04
CA ASN A 199 -29.05 -11.69 -10.73
C ASN A 199 -27.63 -11.40 -10.19
N CYS A 200 -27.49 -10.62 -9.11
CA CYS A 200 -26.21 -10.25 -8.51
C CYS A 200 -26.00 -10.83 -7.11
N GLY A 201 -26.68 -11.94 -6.81
CA GLY A 201 -26.70 -12.56 -5.49
C GLY A 201 -27.88 -12.12 -4.62
N PRO A 202 -27.79 -12.28 -3.29
CA PRO A 202 -28.84 -11.89 -2.34
C PRO A 202 -29.16 -10.39 -2.38
N MET A 203 -30.37 -10.02 -1.94
CA MET A 203 -30.83 -8.62 -1.84
C MET A 203 -30.23 -7.88 -0.63
N GLU A 204 -28.92 -8.05 -0.40
CA GLU A 204 -28.16 -7.43 0.69
C GLU A 204 -26.82 -6.93 0.13
N PRO A 205 -26.26 -5.81 0.62
CA PRO A 205 -24.91 -5.37 0.23
C PRO A 205 -23.83 -6.35 0.71
N GLY A 206 -22.69 -6.36 0.04
CA GLY A 206 -21.53 -7.14 0.46
C GLY A 206 -20.60 -7.53 -0.67
N VAL A 207 -19.40 -7.99 -0.30
CA VAL A 207 -18.49 -8.65 -1.24
C VAL A 207 -18.87 -10.12 -1.34
N ARG A 208 -19.11 -10.58 -2.56
CA ARG A 208 -19.47 -11.95 -2.89
C ARG A 208 -18.24 -12.70 -3.40
N SER A 209 -18.16 -14.00 -3.13
CA SER A 209 -17.03 -14.84 -3.50
C SER A 209 -17.50 -16.11 -4.21
N PHE A 210 -16.84 -16.45 -5.31
CA PHE A 210 -16.94 -17.76 -5.96
C PHE A 210 -15.85 -18.73 -5.48
N GLY A 211 -15.07 -18.33 -4.47
CA GLY A 211 -13.93 -19.11 -3.99
C GLY A 211 -12.74 -19.02 -4.93
N PHE A 212 -11.98 -20.11 -5.02
CA PHE A 212 -10.75 -20.21 -5.79
C PHE A 212 -11.02 -21.06 -7.04
N ALA A 213 -11.02 -20.42 -8.21
CA ALA A 213 -11.16 -21.12 -9.48
C ALA A 213 -9.79 -21.61 -9.99
N PRO A 214 -9.75 -22.63 -10.88
CA PRO A 214 -8.52 -23.04 -11.54
C PRO A 214 -7.85 -21.86 -12.26
N PRO A 215 -6.53 -21.64 -12.12
CA PRO A 215 -5.87 -20.43 -12.63
C PRO A 215 -5.98 -20.18 -14.13
N HIS A 216 -6.29 -21.21 -14.93
CA HIS A 216 -6.46 -21.14 -16.38
C HIS A 216 -7.86 -20.67 -16.83
N HIS A 217 -8.83 -20.59 -15.91
CA HIS A 217 -10.16 -20.06 -16.22
C HIS A 217 -10.10 -18.56 -16.55
N LYS A 218 -10.99 -18.10 -17.42
CA LYS A 218 -11.01 -16.70 -17.85
C LYS A 218 -12.10 -15.90 -17.12
N HIS A 219 -11.69 -14.89 -16.36
CA HIS A 219 -12.58 -13.98 -15.61
C HIS A 219 -12.19 -12.51 -15.81
N GLY A 220 -12.95 -11.59 -15.21
CA GLY A 220 -12.52 -10.20 -15.10
C GLY A 220 -11.33 -10.04 -14.16
N VAL A 221 -10.90 -8.81 -13.92
CA VAL A 221 -9.87 -8.51 -12.93
C VAL A 221 -10.15 -7.18 -12.24
N TYR A 222 -9.91 -7.14 -10.93
CA TYR A 222 -9.84 -5.90 -10.19
C TYR A 222 -8.38 -5.47 -10.05
N CYS A 223 -8.09 -4.25 -10.47
CA CYS A 223 -6.77 -3.65 -10.32
C CYS A 223 -6.80 -2.63 -9.17
N TYR A 224 -5.67 -2.47 -8.51
CA TYR A 224 -5.41 -1.50 -7.46
C TYR A 224 -4.30 -0.56 -7.91
N SER A 225 -4.58 0.73 -7.86
CA SER A 225 -3.62 1.78 -8.17
C SER A 225 -3.56 2.78 -7.01
N ALA A 226 -2.37 3.22 -6.64
CA ALA A 226 -2.15 4.25 -5.65
C ALA A 226 -1.00 5.16 -6.07
N VAL A 227 -0.83 6.26 -5.36
CA VAL A 227 0.35 7.12 -5.53
C VAL A 227 1.55 6.50 -4.80
N VAL A 228 2.75 6.81 -5.26
CA VAL A 228 3.99 6.46 -4.56
C VAL A 228 4.67 7.73 -4.07
N VAL A 229 5.01 7.77 -2.78
CA VAL A 229 5.80 8.85 -2.20
C VAL A 229 7.27 8.48 -2.26
N PHE A 230 8.09 9.43 -2.68
CA PHE A 230 9.54 9.26 -2.70
C PHE A 230 10.27 10.52 -2.22
N PRO A 231 11.39 10.35 -1.50
CA PRO A 231 12.26 11.47 -1.17
C PRO A 231 13.04 11.92 -2.41
N TYR A 232 13.19 13.23 -2.55
CA TYR A 232 14.01 13.85 -3.58
C TYR A 232 15.01 14.83 -2.96
N GLN A 233 16.27 14.68 -3.36
CA GLN A 233 17.38 15.55 -2.96
C GLN A 233 17.94 16.18 -4.23
N PRO A 234 18.19 17.50 -4.26
CA PRO A 234 18.68 18.15 -5.46
C PRO A 234 20.17 17.86 -5.72
N PRO A 235 20.67 18.10 -6.95
CA PRO A 235 22.08 17.92 -7.31
C PRO A 235 23.05 18.71 -6.44
N HIS A 236 22.65 19.90 -5.98
CA HIS A 236 23.46 20.82 -5.19
C HIS A 236 23.48 20.51 -3.68
N GLY A 237 23.26 19.24 -3.31
CA GLY A 237 23.36 18.76 -1.93
C GLY A 237 22.05 18.84 -1.14
N ARG A 238 22.10 18.27 0.07
CA ARG A 238 20.95 18.17 0.98
C ARG A 238 20.49 19.54 1.46
N TYR A 239 19.19 19.67 1.72
CA TYR A 239 18.56 20.85 2.30
C TYR A 239 18.80 22.13 1.52
N ASN A 240 18.59 22.07 0.20
CA ASN A 240 18.87 23.18 -0.70
C ASN A 240 17.64 23.66 -1.50
N LEU A 241 16.43 23.19 -1.18
CA LEU A 241 15.19 23.61 -1.85
C LEU A 241 14.37 24.52 -0.95
N THR A 242 14.03 25.72 -1.43
CA THR A 242 12.88 26.47 -0.89
C THR A 242 11.59 25.72 -1.19
N TYR A 243 10.45 26.16 -0.63
CA TYR A 243 9.16 25.52 -0.93
C TYR A 243 8.79 25.60 -2.41
N HIS A 244 9.11 26.73 -3.07
CA HIS A 244 8.85 26.91 -4.50
C HIS A 244 9.77 26.04 -5.35
N ASP A 245 11.06 25.95 -5.00
CA ASP A 245 11.98 25.02 -5.67
C ASP A 245 11.49 23.58 -5.51
N ALA A 246 11.03 23.21 -4.32
CA ALA A 246 10.49 21.89 -4.00
C ALA A 246 9.26 21.54 -4.86
N GLN A 247 8.36 22.49 -5.07
CA GLN A 247 7.21 22.32 -5.95
C GLN A 247 7.66 22.12 -7.40
N GLN A 248 8.60 22.93 -7.89
CA GLN A 248 9.09 22.86 -9.26
C GLN A 248 9.82 21.54 -9.54
N VAL A 249 10.71 21.08 -8.65
CA VAL A 249 11.43 19.81 -8.88
C VAL A 249 10.47 18.62 -8.89
N CYS A 250 9.41 18.61 -8.06
CA CYS A 250 8.42 17.54 -8.16
C CYS A 250 7.70 17.58 -9.52
N GLN A 251 7.34 18.76 -10.03
CA GLN A 251 6.70 18.91 -11.35
C GLN A 251 7.61 18.44 -12.48
N GLU A 252 8.91 18.75 -12.42
CA GLU A 252 9.91 18.27 -13.40
C GLU A 252 9.98 16.73 -13.43
N GLN A 253 9.72 16.08 -12.29
CA GLN A 253 9.63 14.62 -12.16
C GLN A 253 8.22 14.04 -12.46
N ASP A 254 7.33 14.78 -13.14
CA ASP A 254 5.93 14.41 -13.40
C ASP A 254 5.17 14.02 -12.11
N SER A 255 5.45 14.76 -11.04
CA SER A 255 4.98 14.47 -9.69
C SER A 255 4.47 15.75 -9.02
N THR A 256 3.81 15.60 -7.88
CA THR A 256 3.38 16.73 -7.04
C THR A 256 4.04 16.64 -5.66
N LEU A 257 3.97 17.70 -4.87
CA LEU A 257 4.31 17.61 -3.45
C LEU A 257 3.43 16.56 -2.77
N ALA A 258 4.03 15.73 -1.92
CA ALA A 258 3.28 14.75 -1.13
C ALA A 258 2.49 15.47 -0.03
N THR A 259 1.28 14.99 0.24
CA THR A 259 0.50 15.39 1.42
C THR A 259 0.99 14.64 2.66
N PHE A 260 0.64 15.10 3.86
CA PHE A 260 0.93 14.38 5.10
C PHE A 260 0.37 12.95 5.09
N GLU A 261 -0.85 12.76 4.64
CA GLU A 261 -1.53 11.47 4.61
C GLU A 261 -0.79 10.46 3.71
N GLN A 262 -0.32 10.94 2.55
CA GLN A 262 0.51 10.16 1.63
C GLN A 262 1.87 9.81 2.24
N LEU A 263 2.55 10.76 2.91
CA LEU A 263 3.83 10.49 3.58
C LEU A 263 3.68 9.48 4.72
N PHE A 264 2.62 9.64 5.52
CA PHE A 264 2.30 8.75 6.63
C PHE A 264 2.04 7.34 6.13
N GLN A 265 1.27 7.19 5.05
CA GLN A 265 1.06 5.88 4.42
C GLN A 265 2.36 5.26 3.94
N ALA A 266 3.21 6.03 3.26
CA ALA A 266 4.48 5.51 2.79
C ALA A 266 5.37 5.03 3.95
N TRP A 267 5.31 5.71 5.10
CA TRP A 267 5.98 5.28 6.33
C TRP A 267 5.41 3.98 6.91
N GLU A 268 4.07 3.82 6.94
CA GLU A 268 3.42 2.55 7.34
C GLU A 268 3.84 1.39 6.42
N GLU A 269 4.07 1.68 5.13
CA GLU A 269 4.61 0.73 4.15
C GLU A 269 6.14 0.52 4.25
N GLY A 270 6.80 1.16 5.22
CA GLY A 270 8.22 0.94 5.52
C GLY A 270 9.17 2.05 5.06
N LEU A 271 8.69 3.17 4.51
CA LEU A 271 9.54 4.29 4.12
C LEU A 271 10.32 4.83 5.32
N ASN A 272 11.65 4.72 5.25
CA ASN A 272 12.57 5.16 6.27
C ASN A 272 13.55 6.19 5.69
N TRP A 273 13.34 7.47 5.99
CA TRP A 273 14.13 8.56 5.45
C TRP A 273 14.49 9.61 6.51
N CYS A 274 15.79 9.77 6.74
CA CYS A 274 16.36 10.60 7.79
C CYS A 274 16.72 12.01 7.33
N ASN A 275 16.01 12.55 6.34
CA ASN A 275 16.16 13.94 5.96
C ASN A 275 14.78 14.61 5.91
N ALA A 276 14.69 15.82 6.48
CA ALA A 276 13.48 16.62 6.45
C ALA A 276 13.18 17.14 5.05
N GLY A 277 11.92 17.02 4.64
CA GLY A 277 11.47 17.49 3.33
C GLY A 277 10.16 18.24 3.41
N TRP A 278 9.97 19.16 2.47
CA TRP A 278 8.71 19.89 2.27
C TRP A 278 7.56 18.95 1.89
N LEU A 279 6.37 19.27 2.39
CA LEU A 279 5.08 18.69 2.02
C LEU A 279 4.15 19.73 1.39
N ALA A 280 3.06 19.26 0.79
CA ALA A 280 2.12 20.09 0.03
C ALA A 280 1.53 21.27 0.82
N ASP A 281 1.29 21.11 2.12
CA ASP A 281 0.76 22.16 3.01
C ASP A 281 1.81 23.22 3.42
N GLY A 282 3.08 23.00 3.06
CA GLY A 282 4.21 23.85 3.47
C GLY A 282 4.76 23.49 4.85
N THR A 283 4.38 22.35 5.41
CA THR A 283 5.09 21.76 6.55
C THR A 283 6.34 21.02 6.10
N VAL A 284 7.23 20.77 7.04
CA VAL A 284 8.47 20.01 6.81
C VAL A 284 8.51 18.83 7.74
N GLN A 285 8.64 17.62 7.19
CA GLN A 285 8.54 16.38 7.95
C GLN A 285 9.56 15.34 7.49
N TYR A 286 9.76 14.27 8.27
CA TYR A 286 10.55 13.10 7.86
C TYR A 286 10.07 11.81 8.54
N PRO A 287 9.93 10.70 7.78
CA PRO A 287 9.50 9.40 8.32
C PRO A 287 10.67 8.53 8.78
N ILE A 288 10.60 7.97 9.99
CA ILE A 288 11.59 7.01 10.49
C ILE A 288 10.91 5.73 10.99
N THR A 289 11.27 4.58 10.42
CA THR A 289 10.86 3.27 10.96
C THR A 289 11.91 2.70 11.92
N LYS A 290 13.17 3.13 11.77
CA LYS A 290 14.31 2.69 12.60
C LYS A 290 15.03 3.90 13.20
N PRO A 291 14.68 4.29 14.44
CA PRO A 291 15.33 5.38 15.16
C PRO A 291 16.84 5.20 15.26
N ARG A 292 17.61 6.25 15.01
CA ARG A 292 19.09 6.24 15.08
C ARG A 292 19.63 7.62 15.40
N ARG A 293 20.85 7.69 15.97
CA ARG A 293 21.45 8.94 16.48
C ARG A 293 21.38 10.13 15.51
N PRO A 294 21.71 10.00 14.20
CA PRO A 294 21.63 11.12 13.26
C PRO A 294 20.21 11.62 12.95
N CYS A 295 19.18 10.88 13.36
CA CYS A 295 17.76 11.14 13.04
C CYS A 295 16.95 11.52 14.29
N GLY A 296 17.55 12.31 15.19
CA GLY A 296 16.91 12.78 16.42
C GLY A 296 17.20 11.97 17.69
N GLY A 297 18.12 10.99 17.65
CA GLY A 297 18.56 10.25 18.84
C GLY A 297 18.01 8.83 18.98
N LEU A 298 18.56 8.04 19.93
CA LEU A 298 18.15 6.65 20.19
C LEU A 298 16.90 6.53 21.08
N GLY A 299 16.43 7.61 21.70
CA GLY A 299 15.26 7.62 22.57
C GLY A 299 13.93 7.89 21.87
N LEU A 300 13.92 7.94 20.53
CA LEU A 300 12.71 8.22 19.75
C LEU A 300 12.03 6.91 19.33
N SER A 301 10.70 6.86 19.39
CA SER A 301 9.90 5.82 18.73
C SER A 301 9.87 6.02 17.21
N PRO A 302 9.57 4.97 16.42
CA PRO A 302 9.19 5.11 15.01
C PRO A 302 8.07 6.14 14.79
N GLY A 303 8.05 6.80 13.63
CA GLY A 303 6.99 7.74 13.25
C GLY A 303 7.39 8.76 12.21
N VAL A 304 6.41 9.55 11.79
CA VAL A 304 6.62 10.76 10.99
C VAL A 304 6.86 11.95 11.92
N ARG A 305 8.04 12.54 11.82
CA ARG A 305 8.46 13.68 12.65
C ARG A 305 8.17 14.97 11.91
N SER A 306 7.58 15.94 12.60
CA SER A 306 7.21 17.22 12.02
C SER A 306 8.01 18.37 12.64
N TYR A 307 8.49 19.24 11.77
CA TYR A 307 9.03 20.55 12.10
C TYR A 307 7.97 21.67 12.00
N GLY A 308 6.73 21.32 11.69
CA GLY A 308 5.63 22.26 11.48
C GLY A 308 5.80 23.10 10.21
N SER A 309 5.04 24.19 10.14
CA SER A 309 5.12 25.17 9.05
C SER A 309 6.43 25.95 9.11
N ARG A 310 7.05 26.15 7.95
CA ARG A 310 8.34 26.85 7.82
C ARG A 310 8.23 28.01 6.82
N HIS A 311 9.12 28.99 6.93
CA HIS A 311 9.17 30.12 5.98
C HIS A 311 9.53 29.63 4.58
N ARG A 312 8.55 29.70 3.67
CA ARG A 312 8.60 29.12 2.32
C ARG A 312 9.73 29.66 1.43
N HIS A 313 10.18 30.90 1.66
CA HIS A 313 11.21 31.56 0.86
C HIS A 313 12.62 31.52 1.48
N LEU A 314 12.70 31.36 2.81
CA LEU A 314 13.97 31.50 3.54
C LEU A 314 14.56 30.15 3.92
N HIS A 315 13.71 29.22 4.36
CA HIS A 315 14.18 27.93 4.81
C HIS A 315 14.38 27.00 3.61
N ARG A 316 15.38 26.12 3.74
CA ARG A 316 15.74 25.16 2.71
C ARG A 316 15.72 23.75 3.29
N TYR A 317 15.13 22.82 2.55
CA TYR A 317 14.99 21.41 2.92
C TYR A 317 15.09 20.52 1.68
N ASP A 318 14.95 19.21 1.85
CA ASP A 318 14.69 18.29 0.76
C ASP A 318 13.18 18.35 0.42
N VAL A 319 12.65 17.39 -0.32
CA VAL A 319 11.22 17.32 -0.61
C VAL A 319 10.73 15.88 -0.69
N PHE A 320 9.48 15.64 -0.32
CA PHE A 320 8.77 14.42 -0.65
C PHE A 320 7.82 14.69 -1.82
N CYS A 321 8.06 14.00 -2.92
CA CYS A 321 7.19 14.05 -4.09
C CYS A 321 6.27 12.82 -4.09
N SER A 322 5.14 12.95 -4.78
CA SER A 322 4.13 11.92 -4.95
C SER A 322 3.86 11.73 -6.44
N SER A 323 4.07 10.52 -6.94
CA SER A 323 3.81 10.17 -8.35
C SER A 323 2.54 9.35 -8.50
N SER A 324 1.77 9.65 -9.54
CA SER A 324 0.61 8.87 -9.93
C SER A 324 1.00 7.63 -10.74
N PRO A 325 0.11 6.63 -10.85
CA PRO A 325 0.26 5.49 -11.76
C PRO A 325 0.65 5.89 -13.19
N LEU A 326 1.57 5.15 -13.81
CA LEU A 326 2.08 5.42 -15.16
C LEU A 326 1.22 4.77 -16.24
N GLN A 327 1.14 5.42 -17.41
CA GLN A 327 0.61 4.84 -18.65
C GLN A 327 1.77 4.44 -19.58
N GLY A 328 2.61 3.51 -19.12
CA GLY A 328 3.81 3.12 -19.85
C GLY A 328 4.68 2.16 -19.05
N LYS A 329 5.90 1.90 -19.54
CA LYS A 329 6.83 0.96 -18.92
C LYS A 329 8.20 1.60 -18.72
N VAL A 330 8.72 1.47 -17.49
CA VAL A 330 10.13 1.72 -17.19
C VAL A 330 10.89 0.40 -17.28
N TYR A 331 12.05 0.41 -17.92
CA TYR A 331 12.93 -0.74 -18.05
C TYR A 331 14.39 -0.31 -18.04
N TYR A 332 15.27 -1.22 -17.64
CA TYR A 332 16.71 -1.03 -17.78
C TYR A 332 17.11 -1.43 -19.20
N LEU A 333 17.68 -0.50 -19.97
CA LEU A 333 18.11 -0.75 -21.35
C LEU A 333 19.46 -1.49 -21.33
N GLN A 334 19.49 -2.67 -21.94
CA GLN A 334 20.71 -3.47 -22.06
C GLN A 334 21.60 -2.90 -23.16
N LEU A 335 22.79 -2.42 -22.78
CA LEU A 335 23.78 -1.84 -23.69
C LEU A 335 25.06 -2.69 -23.68
N PRO A 336 25.81 -2.75 -24.80
CA PRO A 336 27.08 -3.49 -24.87
C PRO A 336 28.12 -2.97 -23.87
N GLU A 337 28.12 -1.65 -23.64
CA GLU A 337 28.93 -0.98 -22.64
C GLU A 337 28.10 0.04 -21.87
N LYS A 338 28.55 0.37 -20.66
CA LYS A 338 28.01 1.48 -19.87
C LYS A 338 28.29 2.81 -20.58
N VAL A 339 27.40 3.78 -20.39
CA VAL A 339 27.34 5.04 -21.14
C VAL A 339 27.29 6.26 -20.23
N ASN A 340 27.75 7.40 -20.73
CA ASN A 340 27.61 8.69 -20.04
C ASN A 340 26.16 9.21 -20.12
N LEU A 341 25.83 10.30 -19.41
CA LEU A 341 24.44 10.78 -19.33
C LEU A 341 23.86 11.18 -20.71
N THR A 342 24.66 11.83 -21.56
CA THR A 342 24.23 12.26 -22.89
C THR A 342 24.01 11.05 -23.81
N GLU A 343 24.93 10.09 -23.78
CA GLU A 343 24.82 8.82 -24.51
C GLU A 343 23.60 8.01 -24.03
N ALA A 344 23.33 8.00 -22.72
CA ALA A 344 22.16 7.34 -22.13
C ALA A 344 20.84 7.92 -22.66
N GLN A 345 20.73 9.25 -22.72
CA GLN A 345 19.56 9.92 -23.31
C GLN A 345 19.37 9.55 -24.79
N GLN A 346 20.46 9.56 -25.56
CA GLN A 346 20.44 9.16 -26.97
C GLN A 346 20.10 7.68 -27.16
N ALA A 347 20.57 6.81 -26.26
CA ALA A 347 20.29 5.38 -26.30
C ALA A 347 18.79 5.10 -26.10
N CYS A 348 18.16 5.71 -25.08
CA CYS A 348 16.70 5.60 -24.91
C CYS A 348 15.95 6.15 -26.12
N PHE A 349 16.38 7.30 -26.67
CA PHE A 349 15.75 7.90 -27.85
C PHE A 349 15.81 6.98 -29.07
N LYS A 350 16.97 6.36 -29.34
CA LYS A 350 17.14 5.38 -30.42
C LYS A 350 16.27 4.13 -30.24
N ASP A 351 15.95 3.78 -29.00
CA ASP A 351 15.05 2.68 -28.63
C ASP A 351 13.55 3.09 -28.66
N GLY A 352 13.23 4.31 -29.13
CA GLY A 352 11.85 4.81 -29.17
C GLY A 352 11.28 5.19 -27.79
N ALA A 353 12.16 5.46 -26.83
CA ALA A 353 11.83 5.78 -25.45
C ALA A 353 12.47 7.10 -25.00
N GLN A 354 12.13 7.53 -23.79
CA GLN A 354 12.78 8.66 -23.12
C GLN A 354 13.60 8.14 -21.94
N ILE A 355 14.60 8.89 -21.48
CA ILE A 355 15.25 8.55 -20.21
C ILE A 355 14.21 8.67 -19.08
N ALA A 356 14.16 7.69 -18.20
CA ALA A 356 13.14 7.63 -17.15
C ALA A 356 13.37 8.74 -16.12
N LYS A 357 12.27 9.32 -15.63
CA LYS A 357 12.29 10.26 -14.49
C LYS A 357 12.29 9.50 -13.16
N VAL A 358 12.64 10.19 -12.08
CA VAL A 358 12.70 9.59 -10.73
C VAL A 358 11.34 9.05 -10.32
N GLY A 359 10.29 9.85 -10.44
CA GLY A 359 8.92 9.44 -10.08
C GLY A 359 8.49 8.19 -10.84
N GLN A 360 8.81 8.12 -12.13
CA GLN A 360 8.51 6.96 -12.98
C GLN A 360 9.22 5.69 -12.47
N LEU A 361 10.49 5.78 -12.07
CA LEU A 361 11.22 4.66 -11.49
C LEU A 361 10.57 4.15 -10.20
N TYR A 362 10.12 5.05 -9.31
CA TYR A 362 9.44 4.66 -8.07
C TYR A 362 8.09 3.99 -8.33
N VAL A 363 7.31 4.47 -9.31
CA VAL A 363 6.05 3.83 -9.69
C VAL A 363 6.31 2.44 -10.26
N ALA A 364 7.30 2.30 -11.14
CA ALA A 364 7.67 1.02 -11.73
C ALA A 364 8.20 0.02 -10.69
N TRP A 365 9.00 0.47 -9.73
CA TRP A 365 9.42 -0.35 -8.59
C TRP A 365 8.22 -0.82 -7.76
N ARG A 366 7.35 0.12 -7.36
CA ARG A 366 6.27 -0.15 -6.40
C ARG A 366 5.13 -0.98 -6.97
N PHE A 367 4.71 -0.68 -8.20
CA PHE A 367 3.50 -1.25 -8.81
C PHE A 367 3.81 -2.20 -9.95
N MET A 368 4.91 -1.99 -10.66
CA MET A 368 5.34 -2.83 -11.80
C MET A 368 6.49 -3.79 -11.41
N GLY A 369 6.76 -4.01 -10.13
CA GLY A 369 7.71 -5.02 -9.67
C GLY A 369 9.14 -4.90 -10.22
N LEU A 370 9.54 -3.72 -10.74
CA LEU A 370 10.84 -3.54 -11.38
C LEU A 370 11.97 -3.81 -10.39
N ASN A 371 12.80 -4.80 -10.69
CA ASN A 371 13.89 -5.26 -9.84
C ASN A 371 15.17 -5.43 -10.66
N HIS A 372 16.10 -4.51 -10.48
CA HIS A 372 17.36 -4.53 -11.20
C HIS A 372 18.51 -4.02 -10.32
N CYS A 373 19.51 -4.86 -10.12
CA CYS A 373 20.63 -4.59 -9.22
C CYS A 373 21.79 -3.87 -9.90
N ASP A 374 21.51 -2.84 -10.69
CA ASP A 374 22.56 -2.01 -11.30
C ASP A 374 22.09 -0.56 -11.42
N ALA A 375 23.02 0.35 -11.11
CA ALA A 375 22.77 1.78 -11.16
C ALA A 375 22.62 2.23 -12.61
N GLY A 376 21.59 3.03 -12.86
CA GLY A 376 21.35 3.62 -14.16
C GLY A 376 21.00 5.10 -14.06
N TRP A 377 21.35 5.82 -15.12
CA TRP A 377 21.00 7.22 -15.30
C TRP A 377 19.49 7.40 -15.36
N LEU A 378 19.05 8.49 -14.73
CA LEU A 378 17.71 9.06 -14.82
C LEU A 378 17.77 10.48 -15.40
N ALA A 379 16.61 11.01 -15.77
CA ALA A 379 16.47 12.31 -16.41
C ALA A 379 17.05 13.47 -15.59
N ASP A 380 17.03 13.39 -14.26
CA ASP A 380 17.59 14.41 -13.35
C ASP A 380 19.13 14.33 -13.24
N GLY A 381 19.77 13.38 -13.91
CA GLY A 381 21.20 13.11 -13.78
C GLY A 381 21.57 12.38 -12.49
N SER A 382 20.60 11.84 -11.74
CA SER A 382 20.89 10.94 -10.63
C SER A 382 21.12 9.51 -11.11
N LEU A 383 21.87 8.75 -10.31
CA LEU A 383 21.98 7.30 -10.47
C LEU A 383 21.16 6.58 -9.43
N ARG A 384 20.25 5.72 -9.88
CA ARG A 384 19.38 4.93 -8.99
C ARG A 384 19.23 3.49 -9.47
N TYR A 385 18.76 2.62 -8.58
CA TYR A 385 18.39 1.25 -8.93
C TYR A 385 17.28 0.70 -8.01
N PRO A 386 16.27 0.00 -8.54
CA PRO A 386 15.15 -0.52 -7.78
C PRO A 386 15.32 -1.99 -7.38
N ILE A 387 14.95 -2.34 -6.15
CA ILE A 387 14.98 -3.71 -5.62
C ILE A 387 13.64 -4.06 -5.02
N THR A 388 12.99 -5.10 -5.53
CA THR A 388 11.82 -5.73 -4.89
C THR A 388 12.18 -7.03 -4.18
N LYS A 389 13.26 -7.70 -4.60
CA LYS A 389 13.79 -8.93 -3.99
C LYS A 389 15.21 -8.68 -3.46
N PRO A 390 15.36 -8.36 -2.17
CA PRO A 390 16.66 -8.05 -1.59
C PRO A 390 17.63 -9.23 -1.69
N SER A 391 18.89 -8.93 -2.00
CA SER A 391 19.99 -9.89 -2.06
C SER A 391 21.23 -9.28 -1.41
N ARG A 392 22.07 -10.12 -0.80
CA ARG A 392 23.31 -9.68 -0.14
C ARG A 392 24.28 -8.96 -1.08
N ASN A 393 24.19 -9.25 -2.38
CA ASN A 393 25.04 -8.63 -3.41
C ASN A 393 24.47 -7.31 -3.93
N CYS A 394 23.32 -6.86 -3.40
CA CYS A 394 22.55 -5.73 -3.91
C CYS A 394 22.30 -4.64 -2.86
N GLY A 395 23.26 -4.42 -1.96
CA GLY A 395 23.11 -3.46 -0.88
C GLY A 395 22.26 -4.00 0.30
N PRO A 396 21.51 -3.13 1.00
CA PRO A 396 20.74 -3.53 2.18
C PRO A 396 19.68 -4.59 1.89
N LEU A 397 19.40 -5.46 2.87
CA LEU A 397 18.39 -6.52 2.79
C LEU A 397 16.94 -6.00 2.94
N GLU A 398 16.64 -4.86 2.31
CA GLU A 398 15.33 -4.22 2.32
C GLU A 398 14.94 -3.82 0.89
N PRO A 399 13.66 -3.99 0.49
CA PRO A 399 13.18 -3.47 -0.78
C PRO A 399 13.27 -1.94 -0.83
N GLY A 400 13.38 -1.37 -2.03
CA GLY A 400 13.40 0.08 -2.23
C GLY A 400 14.12 0.50 -3.51
N VAL A 401 13.96 1.78 -3.85
CA VAL A 401 14.82 2.44 -4.82
C VAL A 401 16.02 3.04 -4.08
N ARG A 402 17.22 2.69 -4.52
CA ARG A 402 18.49 3.14 -3.95
C ARG A 402 19.06 4.26 -4.81
N SER A 403 19.68 5.26 -4.17
CA SER A 403 20.28 6.41 -4.85
C SER A 403 21.78 6.47 -4.56
N PHE A 404 22.58 6.75 -5.60
CA PHE A 404 24.01 7.05 -5.52
C PHE A 404 24.29 8.55 -5.67
N GLY A 405 23.25 9.40 -5.69
CA GLY A 405 23.38 10.84 -5.89
C GLY A 405 23.64 11.21 -7.34
N PHE A 406 24.38 12.30 -7.55
CA PHE A 406 24.61 12.96 -8.84
C PHE A 406 26.10 12.92 -9.18
N PRO A 407 26.59 11.84 -9.80
CA PRO A 407 27.98 11.77 -10.22
C PRO A 407 28.25 12.68 -11.44
N PRO A 408 29.52 12.96 -11.74
CA PRO A 408 29.87 13.74 -12.92
C PRO A 408 29.30 13.13 -14.22
N PRO A 409 28.71 13.94 -15.12
CA PRO A 409 27.99 13.44 -16.30
C PRO A 409 28.81 12.58 -17.28
N TYR A 410 30.14 12.67 -17.23
CA TYR A 410 31.06 11.90 -18.08
C TYR A 410 31.31 10.46 -17.60
N GLN A 411 30.89 10.10 -16.38
CA GLN A 411 31.04 8.73 -15.90
C GLN A 411 30.10 7.77 -16.65
N LYS A 412 30.54 6.52 -16.82
CA LYS A 412 29.79 5.50 -17.55
C LYS A 412 28.96 4.62 -16.61
N HIS A 413 27.64 4.60 -16.79
CA HIS A 413 26.68 3.80 -16.02
C HIS A 413 25.62 3.17 -16.92
N GLY A 414 24.70 2.37 -16.35
CA GLY A 414 23.52 1.91 -17.06
C GLY A 414 22.52 3.03 -17.34
N VAL A 415 21.35 2.70 -17.87
CA VAL A 415 20.26 3.67 -18.06
C VAL A 415 18.89 3.00 -17.89
N TYR A 416 17.98 3.72 -17.24
CA TYR A 416 16.56 3.37 -17.24
C TYR A 416 15.83 4.21 -18.27
N CYS A 417 15.09 3.55 -19.15
CA CYS A 417 14.25 4.20 -20.16
C CYS A 417 12.78 4.04 -19.80
N TYR A 418 11.97 5.00 -20.26
CA TYR A 418 10.52 5.02 -20.15
C TYR A 418 9.91 5.06 -21.55
N SER A 419 9.09 4.06 -21.85
CA SER A 419 8.27 4.03 -23.05
C SER A 419 6.82 4.32 -22.65
N ALA A 420 6.26 5.43 -23.15
CA ALA A 420 4.83 5.68 -23.07
C ALA A 420 4.13 4.65 -23.94
N GLY A 421 3.15 3.92 -23.39
CA GLY A 421 2.43 2.92 -24.18
C GLY A 421 1.82 3.54 -25.44
N MET A 422 1.89 2.86 -26.58
CA MET A 422 1.10 3.27 -27.76
C MET A 422 -0.38 3.23 -27.36
N GLN A 423 -1.08 4.35 -27.56
CA GLN A 423 -2.53 4.48 -27.33
C GLN A 423 -3.33 3.58 -28.27
#